data_AF-A0AAV4LEQ0-F1
#
_entry.id   AF-A0AAV4LEQ0-F1
#
_cell.length_a   1.000
_cell.length_b   1.000
_cell.length_c   1.000
_cell.angle_alpha   90.00
_cell.angle_beta   90.00
_cell.angle_gamma   90.00
#
_symmetry.space_group_name_H-M   'P 1'
#
loop_
_entity.id
_entity.type
_entity.pdbx_description
1 polymer ?
#
loop_
_entity_poly.entity_id
_entity_poly.type
_entity_poly.pdbx_seq_one_letter_code
_entity_poly.pdbx_strand_id
1 'polypeptide(L)' 'MVGGLWFPFDFLPKAAQMVGKFTPQYWAQHGMQDVMVRGAHLGDIWPTLIVLFGFGAAGMILALYRFPRFLLSAVNE' A
#
# COMPACT_ATOMS: atom_id res chain seq x y z
N MET A 1 -8.97 10.89 1.95
CA MET A 1 -8.40 12.22 2.25
C MET A 1 -7.45 12.19 3.46
N VAL A 2 -6.59 11.18 3.58
CA VAL A 2 -5.57 11.05 4.66
C VAL A 2 -4.25 10.56 4.05
N GLY A 3 -3.89 11.14 2.90
CA GLY A 3 -2.78 10.66 2.07
C GLY A 3 -1.84 11.80 1.72
N GLY A 4 -1.31 12.53 2.70
CA GLY A 4 -0.09 13.35 2.53
C GLY A 4 -0.08 14.45 1.46
N LEU A 5 -1.18 14.75 0.76
CA LEU A 5 -1.19 15.76 -0.30
C LEU A 5 -1.26 17.20 0.24
N TRP A 6 -1.66 17.36 1.50
CA TRP A 6 -1.84 18.66 2.18
C TRP A 6 -1.04 18.81 3.49
N PHE A 7 -0.44 17.74 4.03
CA PHE A 7 0.31 17.79 5.29
C PHE A 7 1.57 16.92 5.18
N PRO A 8 2.77 17.45 5.47
CA PRO A 8 3.99 16.66 5.43
C PRO A 8 3.87 15.55 6.47
N PHE A 9 4.22 14.33 6.08
CA PHE A 9 4.10 13.15 6.94
C PHE A 9 4.85 13.32 8.27
N ASP A 10 5.94 14.08 8.25
CA ASP A 10 6.74 14.44 9.42
C ASP A 10 5.99 15.26 10.49
N PHE A 11 4.91 15.96 10.11
CA PHE A 11 4.09 16.76 11.03
C PHE A 11 2.86 16.01 11.57
N LEU A 12 2.60 14.78 11.10
CA LEU A 12 1.52 13.97 11.64
C LEU A 12 1.85 13.47 13.07
N PRO A 13 0.85 13.28 13.95
CA PRO A 13 1.06 12.63 15.24
C PRO A 13 1.70 11.26 15.05
N LYS A 14 2.62 10.84 15.94
CA LYS A 14 3.36 9.57 15.83
C LYS A 14 2.45 8.36 15.57
N ALA A 15 1.25 8.34 16.16
CA ALA A 15 0.25 7.31 15.93
C ALA A 15 -0.22 7.24 14.47
N ALA A 16 -0.50 8.39 13.85
CA ALA A 16 -0.91 8.47 12.44
C ALA A 16 0.24 8.12 11.49
N GLN A 17 1.48 8.46 11.82
CA GLN A 17 2.65 8.03 11.06
C GLN A 17 2.84 6.51 11.11
N MET A 18 2.64 5.92 12.29
CA MET A 18 2.76 4.48 12.48
C MET A 18 1.68 3.73 11.69
N VAL A 19 0.42 4.20 11.75
CA VAL A 19 -0.68 3.63 10.95
C VAL A 19 -0.44 3.83 9.46
N GLY A 20 0.05 5.00 9.04
CA GLY A 20 0.36 5.30 7.65
C GLY A 20 1.32 4.29 7.03
N LYS A 21 2.40 3.93 7.75
CA LYS A 21 3.38 2.92 7.31
C LYS A 21 2.79 1.52 7.14
N PHE A 22 1.64 1.21 7.75
CA PHE A 22 0.93 -0.05 7.54
C PHE A 22 -0.01 -0.04 6.32
N THR A 23 -0.18 1.10 5.64
CA THR A 23 -1.06 1.21 4.47
C THR A 23 -0.25 1.17 3.17
N PRO A 24 -0.71 0.45 2.14
CA PRO A 24 -0.05 0.44 0.83
C PRO A 24 -0.04 1.84 0.18
N GLN A 25 -1.01 2.69 0.56
CA GLN A 25 -1.10 4.06 0.06
C GLN A 25 0.09 4.93 0.48
N TYR A 26 0.59 4.79 1.71
CA TYR A 26 1.80 5.51 2.15
C TYR A 26 3.02 5.15 1.30
N TRP A 27 3.25 3.85 1.09
CA TRP A 27 4.39 3.38 0.30
C TRP A 27 4.31 3.86 -1.15
N ALA A 28 3.12 3.87 -1.75
CA ALA A 28 2.91 4.40 -3.10
C ALA A 28 3.33 5.87 -3.21
N GLN A 29 2.89 6.69 -2.26
CA GLN A 29 3.19 8.13 -2.25
C GLN A 29 4.65 8.41 -1.95
N HIS A 30 5.25 7.66 -1.01
CA HIS A 30 6.66 7.79 -0.66
C HIS A 30 7.57 7.45 -1.84
N GLY A 31 7.33 6.32 -2.54
CA GLY A 31 8.12 5.95 -3.72
C GLY A 31 7.99 6.95 -4.86
N MET A 32 6.79 7.53 -5.04
CA MET A 32 6.56 8.56 -6.04
C MET A 32 7.32 9.85 -5.73
N GLN A 33 7.34 10.28 -4.46
CA GLN A 33 8.16 11.42 -4.01
C GLN A 33 9.66 11.16 -4.16
N ASP A 34 10.14 9.96 -3.82
CA ASP A 34 11.55 9.61 -3.98
C ASP A 34 12.00 9.74 -5.45
N VAL A 35 11.21 9.22 -6.39
CA VAL A 35 11.53 9.32 -7.83
C VAL A 35 11.40 10.75 -8.35
N MET A 36 10.26 11.40 -8.09
CA MET A 36 9.93 12.70 -8.69
C MET A 36 10.70 13.86 -8.08
N VAL A 37 10.96 13.83 -6.78
CA VAL A 37 11.53 14.97 -6.04
C VAL A 37 12.99 14.73 -5.68
N ARG A 38 13.37 13.50 -5.33
CA ARG A 38 14.73 13.19 -4.86
C ARG A 38 15.63 12.62 -5.94
N GLY A 39 15.12 12.40 -7.15
CA GLY A 39 15.89 11.80 -8.25
C GLY A 39 16.34 10.37 -7.95
N ALA A 40 15.59 9.66 -7.10
CA ALA A 40 15.91 8.29 -6.71
C ALA A 40 15.80 7.34 -7.91
N HIS A 41 16.74 6.39 -8.00
CA HIS A 41 16.77 5.40 -9.07
C HIS A 41 16.03 4.13 -8.65
N LEU A 42 15.85 3.19 -9.59
CA LEU A 42 15.22 1.89 -9.31
C LEU A 42 15.88 1.15 -8.12
N GLY A 43 17.19 1.32 -7.94
CA GLY A 43 17.96 0.74 -6.84
C GLY A 43 17.67 1.35 -5.47
N ASP A 44 17.02 2.52 -5.40
CA ASP A 44 16.70 3.19 -4.14
C ASP A 44 15.25 2.91 -3.70
N ILE A 45 14.35 2.71 -4.67
CA ILE A 45 12.92 2.46 -4.42
C ILE A 45 12.54 0.99 -4.30
N TRP A 46 13.51 0.08 -4.40
CA TRP A 46 13.28 -1.37 -4.27
C TRP A 46 12.52 -1.79 -3.00
N PRO A 47 12.71 -1.19 -1.80
CA PRO A 47 11.98 -1.61 -0.61
C PRO A 47 10.50 -1.26 -0.75
N THR A 48 10.23 -0.07 -1.28
CA THR A 48 8.88 0.41 -1.56
C THR A 48 8.16 -0.51 -2.55
N LEU A 49 8.84 -0.88 -3.64
CA LEU A 49 8.29 -1.81 -4.63
C LEU A 49 7.95 -3.18 -4.02
N ILE A 50 8.82 -3.73 -3.17
CA ILE A 50 8.57 -5.01 -2.49
C ILE A 50 7.35 -4.92 -1.59
N VAL A 51 7.21 -3.85 -0.81
CA VAL A 51 6.06 -3.70 0.09
C VAL A 51 4.76 -3.62 -0.72
N LEU A 52 4.71 -2.79 -1.75
CA LEU A 52 3.55 -2.68 -2.65
C LEU A 52 3.21 -4.02 -3.31
N PHE A 53 4.23 -4.72 -3.81
CA PHE A 53 4.06 -6.04 -4.41
C PHE A 53 3.53 -7.06 -3.39
N GLY A 54 4.04 -7.03 -2.16
CA GLY A 54 3.57 -7.87 -1.05
C GLY A 54 2.09 -7.64 -0.73
N PHE A 55 1.63 -6.39 -0.71
CA PHE A 55 0.21 -6.09 -0.54
C PHE A 55 -0.65 -6.60 -1.70
N GLY A 56 -0.18 -6.44 -2.95
CA GLY A 56 -0.86 -6.97 -4.12
C GLY A 56 -0.95 -8.49 -4.10
N ALA A 57 0.15 -9.17 -3.80
CA ALA A 57 0.20 -10.63 -3.67
C ALA A 57 -0.70 -11.13 -2.53
N ALA A 58 -0.68 -10.47 -1.37
CA ALA A 58 -1.55 -10.82 -0.25
C ALA A 58 -3.04 -10.68 -0.62
N GLY A 59 -3.42 -9.59 -1.28
CA GLY A 59 -4.78 -9.40 -1.78
C GLY A 59 -5.18 -10.46 -2.80
N MET A 60 -4.28 -10.79 -3.73
CA MET A 60 -4.48 -11.83 -4.75
C MET A 60 -4.69 -13.21 -4.10
N ILE A 61 -3.84 -13.58 -3.15
CA ILE A 61 -3.92 -14.84 -2.41
C ILE A 61 -5.25 -14.90 -1.63
N LEU A 62 -5.60 -13.82 -0.93
CA LEU A 62 -6.84 -13.73 -0.17
C LEU A 62 -8.07 -13.85 -1.08
N ALA A 63 -8.03 -13.24 -2.27
CA ALA A 63 -9.05 -13.38 -3.29
C ALA A 63 -9.17 -14.83 -3.76
N LEU A 64 -8.06 -15.48 -4.14
CA LEU A 64 -8.07 -16.88 -4.60
C LEU A 64 -8.65 -17.85 -3.55
N TYR A 65 -8.41 -17.61 -2.26
CA TYR A 65 -9.00 -18.43 -1.20
C TYR A 65 -10.46 -18.09 -0.87
N ARG A 66 -10.87 -16.82 -0.97
CA ARG A 66 -12.21 -16.37 -0.57
C ARG A 66 -13.25 -16.44 -1.69
N PHE A 67 -12.83 -16.31 -2.94
CA PHE A 67 -13.68 -16.32 -4.12
C PHE A 67 -14.42 -17.65 -4.37
N PRO A 68 -13.79 -18.84 -4.29
CA PRO A 68 -14.52 -20.10 -4.47
C PRO A 68 -15.59 -20.31 -3.39
N ARG A 69 -15.35 -19.84 -2.16
CA ARG A 69 -16.35 -19.87 -1.08
C ARG A 69 -17.54 -18.93 -1.34
N PHE A 70 -17.29 -17.79 -2.00
CA PHE A 70 -18.35 -16.86 -2.40
C PHE A 70 -19.20 -17.44 -3.55
N LEU A 71 -18.57 -18.07 -4.53
CA LEU A 71 -19.28 -18.72 -5.64
C LEU A 71 -20.19 -19.85 -5.14
N LEU A 72 -19.75 -20.65 -4.16
CA LEU A 72 -20.55 -21.72 -3.57
C LEU A 72 -21.73 -21.19 -2.72
N SER A 73 -21.59 -20.02 -2.07
CA SER A 73 -22.72 -19.42 -1.34
C SER A 73 -23.76 -18.80 -2.27
N ALA A 74 -23.33 -18.22 -3.40
CA ALA A 74 -24.23 -17.56 -4.35
C ALA A 74 -25.06 -18.54 -5.22
N VAL A 75 -24.68 -19.81 -5.27
CA VAL A 75 -25.43 -20.87 -5.98
C VAL A 75 -26.51 -21.51 -5.08
N ASN A 76 -26.41 -21.33 -3.76
CA ASN A 76 -27.35 -21.90 -2.78
C ASN A 76 -28.43 -20.91 -2.31
N GLU A 77 -28.50 -19.71 -2.90
CA GLU A 77 -29.64 -18.78 -2.82
C GLU A 77 -30.48 -18.88 -4.10
#